data_AF-A0A7W9IDW3-F1
#
_entry.id   AF-A0A7W9IDW3-F1
#
_cell.length_a   1.000
_cell.length_b   1.000
_cell.length_c   1.000
_cell.angle_alpha   90.00
_cell.angle_beta   90.00
_cell.angle_gamma   90.00
#
_symmetry.space_group_name_H-M   'P 1'
#
loop_
_entity.id
_entity.type
_entity.pdbx_description
1 polymer ?
#
loop_
_entity_poly.entity_id
_entity_poly.type
_entity_poly.pdbx_seq_one_letter_code
_entity_poly.pdbx_strand_id
1 'polypeptide(L)'
;MLVLAEDDALVAECHAAAEALAARLGSVREQVPLHHGEREAIVVVGWDSEKAQGWAETLGGEYLWRAERDGRRVQTYNWRIDWFGPNAVVMRVCGAGAFEWLAAETGTHRRDYGEGWPTLEAWVEVLPVAVSYDFIHVPDDEVRAEDFPQTWGCGARLPDWDRSVRLTHLPTGLVAFCEGQGSTRRNRDGAMTLLRALLLRHRQTTGDPSDESRAEAPHADGAHS
;
A
#
# COMPACT_ATOMS: atom_id res chain seq x y z
N MET A 1 49.29 27.85 -13.49
CA MET A 1 48.27 27.57 -12.45
C MET A 1 47.04 28.37 -12.84
N LEU A 2 46.15 27.77 -13.64
CA LEU A 2 44.89 28.41 -14.07
C LEU A 2 43.89 28.28 -12.92
N VAL A 3 43.56 29.41 -12.32
CA VAL A 3 42.49 29.52 -11.32
C VAL A 3 41.19 29.51 -12.11
N LEU A 4 40.40 28.44 -11.96
CA LEU A 4 39.00 28.44 -12.35
C LEU A 4 38.31 29.45 -11.43
N ALA A 5 38.08 30.67 -11.91
CA ALA A 5 37.13 31.55 -11.28
C ALA A 5 35.76 30.88 -11.45
N GLU A 6 35.20 30.38 -10.35
CA GLU A 6 33.80 30.01 -10.30
C GLU A 6 33.02 31.28 -10.59
N ASP A 7 32.49 31.37 -11.81
CA ASP A 7 31.67 32.48 -12.24
C ASP A 7 30.32 32.34 -11.53
N ASP A 8 30.18 32.99 -10.37
CA ASP A 8 28.96 32.96 -9.53
C ASP A 8 27.69 33.25 -10.35
N ALA A 9 27.81 34.05 -11.41
CA ALA A 9 26.72 34.32 -12.34
C ALA A 9 26.31 33.07 -13.15
N LEU A 10 27.29 32.29 -13.62
CA LEU A 10 27.05 31.02 -14.33
C LEU A 10 26.45 29.97 -13.39
N VAL A 11 26.90 29.92 -12.13
CA VAL A 11 26.36 28.99 -11.12
C VAL A 11 24.90 29.32 -10.80
N ALA A 12 24.58 30.60 -10.63
CA ALA A 12 23.20 31.05 -10.40
C ALA A 12 22.28 30.74 -11.59
N GLU A 13 22.78 30.93 -12.82
CA GLU A 13 22.04 30.62 -14.05
C GLU A 13 21.80 29.10 -14.20
N CYS A 14 22.79 28.28 -13.85
CA CYS A 14 22.64 26.82 -13.78
C CYS A 14 21.63 26.37 -12.72
N HIS A 15 21.62 26.99 -11.53
CA HIS A 15 20.64 26.69 -10.47
C HIS A 15 19.22 27.04 -10.90
N ALA A 16 19.01 28.23 -11.47
CA ALA A 16 17.71 28.64 -11.98
C ALA A 16 17.21 27.73 -13.12
N ALA A 17 18.12 27.31 -14.01
CA ALA A 17 17.80 26.33 -15.05
C ALA A 17 17.45 24.94 -14.48
N ALA A 18 18.12 24.51 -13.41
CA ALA A 18 17.82 23.26 -12.72
C ALA A 18 16.46 23.30 -12.01
N GLU A 19 16.13 24.40 -11.33
CA GLU A 19 14.81 24.61 -10.71
C GLU A 19 13.68 24.65 -11.75
N ALA A 20 13.89 25.36 -12.86
CA ALA A 20 12.93 25.41 -13.96
C ALA A 20 12.74 24.03 -14.62
N LEU A 21 13.81 23.25 -14.76
CA LEU A 21 13.74 21.88 -15.25
C LEU A 21 13.01 20.97 -14.26
N ALA A 22 13.27 21.12 -12.96
CA ALA A 22 12.59 20.36 -11.91
C ALA A 22 11.08 20.63 -11.91
N ALA A 23 10.66 21.89 -12.04
CA ALA A 23 9.25 22.27 -12.16
C ALA A 23 8.59 21.69 -13.43
N ARG A 24 9.30 21.70 -14.57
CA ARG A 24 8.81 21.09 -15.82
C ARG A 24 8.74 19.56 -15.73
N LEU A 25 9.69 18.92 -15.06
CA LEU A 25 9.66 17.49 -14.81
C LEU A 25 8.51 17.12 -13.87
N GLY A 26 8.23 17.93 -12.85
CA GLY A 26 7.07 17.77 -11.97
C GLY A 26 5.77 17.70 -12.76
N SER A 27 5.49 18.73 -13.57
CA SER A 27 4.25 18.80 -14.37
C SER A 27 4.13 17.69 -15.42
N VAL A 28 5.23 17.29 -16.08
CA VAL A 28 5.22 16.17 -17.04
C VAL A 28 4.98 14.83 -16.33
N ARG A 29 5.58 14.62 -15.15
CA ARG A 29 5.39 13.39 -14.37
C ARG A 29 3.97 13.24 -13.83
N GLU A 30 3.30 14.36 -13.61
CA GLU A 30 1.89 14.43 -13.21
C GLU A 30 0.94 14.10 -14.37
N GLN A 31 1.35 14.42 -15.60
CA GLN A 31 0.60 14.15 -16.83
C GLN A 31 0.78 12.73 -17.37
N VAL A 32 1.87 12.04 -17.01
CA VAL A 32 2.07 10.63 -17.37
C VAL A 32 1.31 9.78 -16.34
N PRO A 33 0.26 9.02 -16.72
CA PRO A 33 -0.32 8.04 -15.82
C PRO A 33 0.80 7.09 -15.42
N LEU A 34 1.21 7.14 -14.15
CA LEU A 34 2.28 6.34 -13.59
C LEU A 34 2.08 4.91 -14.11
N HIS A 35 3.00 4.44 -14.96
CA HIS A 35 2.97 3.06 -15.42
C HIS A 35 3.30 2.20 -14.20
N HIS A 36 2.26 1.87 -13.44
CA HIS A 36 2.34 0.96 -12.30
C HIS A 36 2.57 -0.48 -12.75
N GLY A 37 2.60 -0.72 -14.06
CA GLY A 37 2.67 -2.03 -14.67
C GLY A 37 3.83 -2.87 -14.19
N GLU A 38 5.03 -2.30 -14.14
CA GLU A 38 6.23 -3.01 -13.69
C GLU A 38 6.27 -3.25 -12.17
N ARG A 39 5.29 -2.77 -11.41
CA ARG A 39 5.31 -2.85 -9.94
C ARG A 39 4.81 -4.19 -9.44
N GLU A 40 5.16 -4.44 -8.18
CA GLU A 40 4.55 -5.51 -7.40
C GLU A 40 3.07 -5.21 -7.12
N ALA A 41 2.29 -6.26 -6.88
CA ALA A 41 0.87 -6.15 -6.61
C ALA A 41 0.55 -6.47 -5.16
N ILE A 42 -0.42 -5.78 -4.60
CA ILE A 42 -1.14 -6.18 -3.40
C ILE A 42 -2.54 -6.57 -3.84
N VAL A 43 -2.94 -7.81 -3.54
CA VAL A 43 -4.28 -8.33 -3.80
C VAL A 43 -5.04 -8.32 -2.49
N VAL A 44 -6.19 -7.65 -2.49
CA VAL A 44 -7.15 -7.61 -1.40
C VAL A 44 -8.40 -8.35 -1.85
N VAL A 45 -8.74 -9.45 -1.19
CA VAL A 45 -9.97 -10.20 -1.43
C VAL A 45 -10.87 -10.01 -0.23
N GLY A 46 -11.92 -9.19 -0.37
CA GLY A 46 -12.86 -8.91 0.70
C GLY A 46 -14.21 -9.60 0.53
N TRP A 47 -14.92 -9.76 1.64
CA TRP A 47 -16.26 -10.35 1.67
C TRP A 47 -17.15 -9.66 2.71
N ASP A 48 -18.45 -9.72 2.46
CA ASP A 48 -19.44 -9.02 3.29
C ASP A 48 -20.24 -9.97 4.20
N SER A 49 -20.22 -11.29 3.94
CA SER A 49 -20.97 -12.27 4.73
C SER A 49 -20.14 -13.48 5.12
N GLU A 50 -20.40 -14.05 6.29
CA GLU A 50 -19.73 -15.27 6.79
C GLU A 50 -19.85 -16.44 5.79
N LYS A 51 -20.98 -16.55 5.08
CA LYS A 51 -21.17 -17.55 4.03
C LYS A 51 -20.24 -17.33 2.84
N ALA A 52 -19.90 -16.09 2.53
CA ALA A 52 -18.96 -15.73 1.47
C ALA A 52 -17.48 -15.84 1.89
N GLN A 53 -17.19 -15.98 3.19
CA GLN A 53 -15.81 -16.12 3.69
C GLN A 53 -15.10 -17.30 3.01
N GLY A 54 -15.72 -18.48 2.99
CA GLY A 54 -15.11 -19.66 2.37
C GLY A 54 -14.85 -19.49 0.87
N TRP A 55 -15.67 -18.68 0.18
CA TRP A 55 -15.43 -18.32 -1.21
C TRP A 55 -14.24 -17.37 -1.36
N ALA A 56 -14.16 -16.33 -0.53
CA ALA A 56 -13.02 -15.40 -0.52
C ALA A 56 -11.70 -16.11 -0.18
N GLU A 57 -11.69 -17.04 0.77
CA GLU A 57 -10.53 -17.87 1.10
C GLU A 57 -10.12 -18.78 -0.08
N THR A 58 -11.11 -19.36 -0.77
CA THR A 58 -10.84 -20.15 -1.99
C THR A 58 -10.20 -19.27 -3.07
N LEU A 59 -10.76 -18.09 -3.34
CA LEU A 59 -10.20 -17.14 -4.30
C LEU A 59 -8.78 -16.70 -3.91
N GLY A 60 -8.54 -16.42 -2.64
CA GLY A 60 -7.21 -16.12 -2.12
C GLY A 60 -6.22 -17.26 -2.39
N GLY A 61 -6.65 -18.51 -2.18
CA GLY A 61 -5.87 -19.71 -2.51
C GLY A 61 -5.56 -19.83 -4.00
N GLU A 62 -6.51 -19.52 -4.88
CA GLU A 62 -6.31 -19.53 -6.34
C GLU A 62 -5.27 -18.48 -6.76
N TYR A 63 -5.30 -17.26 -6.21
CA TYR A 63 -4.28 -16.25 -6.49
C TYR A 63 -2.89 -16.68 -6.00
N LEU A 64 -2.81 -17.28 -4.81
CA LEU A 64 -1.57 -17.83 -4.27
C LEU A 64 -1.01 -18.92 -5.20
N TRP A 65 -1.84 -19.90 -5.56
CA TRP A 65 -1.45 -20.99 -6.45
C TRP A 65 -1.02 -20.49 -7.84
N ARG A 66 -1.77 -19.54 -8.41
CA ARG A 66 -1.47 -18.94 -9.71
C ARG A 66 -0.14 -18.20 -9.67
N ALA A 67 0.15 -17.45 -8.60
CA ALA A 67 1.40 -16.73 -8.42
C ALA A 67 2.60 -17.68 -8.25
N GLU A 68 2.45 -18.75 -7.46
CA GLU A 68 3.49 -19.78 -7.31
C GLU A 68 3.76 -20.51 -8.63
N ARG A 69 2.73 -20.79 -9.42
CA ARG A 69 2.85 -21.40 -10.75
C ARG A 69 3.64 -20.53 -11.74
N ASP A 70 3.51 -19.20 -11.64
CA ASP A 70 4.28 -18.23 -12.42
C ASP A 70 5.70 -17.98 -11.84
N GLY A 71 6.06 -18.69 -10.76
CA GLY A 71 7.37 -18.56 -10.10
C GLY A 71 7.52 -17.28 -9.26
N ARG A 72 6.41 -16.59 -8.94
CA ARG A 72 6.40 -15.36 -8.13
C ARG A 72 6.35 -15.70 -6.65
N ARG A 73 7.10 -14.95 -5.85
CA ARG A 73 7.04 -15.06 -4.39
C ARG A 73 5.81 -14.31 -3.88
N VAL A 74 5.02 -14.94 -3.02
CA VAL A 74 3.88 -14.30 -2.36
C VAL A 74 4.20 -14.09 -0.88
N GLN A 75 3.83 -12.92 -0.34
CA GLN A 75 3.86 -12.62 1.08
C GLN A 75 2.42 -12.38 1.55
N THR A 76 1.91 -13.25 2.41
CA THR A 76 0.59 -13.08 3.01
C THR A 76 0.67 -12.08 4.15
N TYR A 77 -0.08 -10.98 4.06
CA TYR A 77 -0.16 -9.99 5.12
C TYR A 77 -1.29 -10.29 6.10
N ASN A 78 -2.38 -10.88 5.61
CA ASN A 78 -3.53 -11.22 6.41
C ASN A 78 -4.33 -12.32 5.70
N TRP A 79 -4.86 -13.27 6.46
CA TRP A 79 -5.72 -14.33 5.92
C TRP A 79 -7.13 -14.33 6.50
N ARG A 80 -7.38 -13.60 7.61
CA ARG A 80 -8.71 -13.57 8.24
C ARG A 80 -8.84 -12.33 9.13
N ILE A 81 -9.91 -11.55 8.97
CA ILE A 81 -10.35 -10.64 10.03
C ILE A 81 -11.80 -10.96 10.37
N ASP A 82 -12.06 -11.03 11.67
CA ASP A 82 -13.38 -11.32 12.26
C ASP A 82 -13.78 -10.25 13.30
N TRP A 83 -12.87 -9.33 13.70
CA TRP A 83 -13.14 -8.38 14.81
C TRP A 83 -12.55 -6.96 14.75
N PHE A 84 -11.56 -6.65 13.88
CA PHE A 84 -10.79 -5.39 13.99
C PHE A 84 -10.62 -4.58 12.69
N GLY A 85 -11.36 -4.90 11.63
CA GLY A 85 -11.24 -4.24 10.33
C GLY A 85 -12.12 -4.89 9.27
N PRO A 86 -11.98 -4.51 7.99
CA PRO A 86 -12.69 -5.17 6.91
C PRO A 86 -12.26 -6.64 6.82
N ASN A 87 -13.26 -7.49 6.65
CA ASN A 87 -13.08 -8.93 6.44
C ASN A 87 -12.42 -9.14 5.07
N ALA A 88 -11.08 -9.30 5.06
CA ALA A 88 -10.32 -9.43 3.83
C ALA A 88 -9.08 -10.34 3.99
N VAL A 89 -8.76 -11.06 2.92
CA VAL A 89 -7.48 -11.71 2.70
C VAL A 89 -6.60 -10.72 1.96
N VAL A 90 -5.39 -10.47 2.47
CA VAL A 90 -4.44 -9.52 1.87
C VAL A 90 -3.12 -10.22 1.64
N MET A 91 -2.66 -10.19 0.40
CA MET A 91 -1.38 -10.75 0.01
C MET A 91 -0.63 -9.82 -0.93
N ARG A 92 0.69 -9.83 -0.84
CA ARG A 92 1.60 -9.14 -1.76
C ARG A 92 2.23 -10.17 -2.70
N VAL A 93 2.09 -9.93 -3.99
CA VAL A 93 2.75 -10.70 -5.04
C VAL A 93 4.01 -9.94 -5.46
N CYS A 94 5.16 -10.51 -5.10
CA CYS A 94 6.47 -9.94 -5.43
C CYS A 94 6.86 -10.25 -6.88
N GLY A 95 7.66 -9.37 -7.47
CA GLY A 95 8.15 -9.47 -8.84
C GLY A 95 7.63 -8.36 -9.75
N ALA A 96 8.50 -7.94 -10.68
CA ALA A 96 8.15 -6.92 -11.65
C ALA A 96 6.99 -7.39 -12.55
N GLY A 97 6.10 -6.47 -12.93
CA GLY A 97 4.96 -6.80 -13.79
C GLY A 97 3.76 -7.43 -13.06
N ALA A 98 3.82 -7.64 -11.74
CA ALA A 98 2.77 -8.34 -11.02
C ALA A 98 1.45 -7.55 -11.01
N PHE A 99 1.53 -6.22 -10.93
CA PHE A 99 0.35 -5.36 -10.99
C PHE A 99 -0.34 -5.47 -12.35
N GLU A 100 0.39 -5.33 -13.45
CA GLU A 100 -0.15 -5.48 -14.81
C GLU A 100 -0.82 -6.85 -15.01
N TRP A 101 -0.19 -7.91 -14.50
CA TRP A 101 -0.68 -9.27 -14.63
C TRP A 101 -2.02 -9.52 -13.91
N LEU A 102 -2.27 -8.82 -12.80
CA LEU A 102 -3.45 -9.00 -11.96
C LEU A 102 -4.46 -7.85 -12.07
N ALA A 103 -4.11 -6.72 -12.67
CA ALA A 103 -4.95 -5.53 -12.71
C ALA A 103 -6.35 -5.80 -13.30
N ALA A 104 -6.42 -6.65 -14.34
CA ALA A 104 -7.67 -7.06 -14.99
C ALA A 104 -8.61 -7.89 -14.09
N GLU A 105 -8.12 -8.43 -12.97
CA GLU A 105 -8.88 -9.26 -12.03
C GLU A 105 -9.64 -8.43 -10.98
N THR A 106 -9.46 -7.10 -11.00
CA THR A 106 -10.16 -6.17 -10.10
C THR A 106 -11.65 -6.17 -10.40
N GLY A 107 -12.47 -6.43 -9.38
CA GLY A 107 -13.93 -6.45 -9.52
C GLY A 107 -14.60 -7.46 -8.58
N THR A 108 -15.89 -7.68 -8.80
CA THR A 108 -16.69 -8.64 -8.02
C THR A 108 -16.66 -10.02 -8.67
N HIS A 109 -16.25 -11.03 -7.89
CA HIS A 109 -16.20 -12.43 -8.30
C HIS A 109 -17.33 -13.21 -7.64
N ARG A 110 -18.17 -13.83 -8.47
CA ARG A 110 -19.38 -14.54 -8.04
C ARG A 110 -19.24 -16.04 -8.26
N ARG A 111 -19.67 -16.83 -7.28
CA ARG A 111 -19.79 -18.29 -7.37
C ARG A 111 -21.24 -18.72 -7.17
N ASP A 112 -21.74 -19.49 -8.13
CA ASP A 112 -23.07 -20.10 -8.10
C ASP A 112 -22.92 -21.63 -8.04
N TYR A 113 -23.62 -22.26 -7.10
CA TYR A 113 -23.63 -23.71 -6.88
C TYR A 113 -24.87 -24.39 -7.48
N GLY A 114 -25.79 -23.64 -8.12
CA GLY A 114 -27.01 -24.14 -8.72
C GLY A 114 -28.23 -24.08 -7.79
N GLU A 115 -29.35 -24.68 -8.25
CA GLU A 115 -30.65 -24.58 -7.56
C GLU A 115 -30.58 -24.98 -6.09
N GLY A 116 -31.04 -24.08 -5.22
CA GLY A 116 -31.17 -24.29 -3.77
C GLY A 116 -29.99 -23.80 -2.92
N TRP A 117 -28.87 -23.40 -3.53
CA TRP A 117 -27.72 -22.84 -2.81
C TRP A 117 -27.66 -21.30 -2.95
N PRO A 118 -27.19 -20.58 -1.91
CA PRO A 118 -27.01 -19.14 -2.02
C PRO A 118 -25.84 -18.82 -2.95
N THR A 119 -26.01 -17.79 -3.78
CA THR A 119 -24.92 -17.19 -4.55
C THR A 119 -23.93 -16.53 -3.60
N LEU A 120 -22.64 -16.84 -3.76
CA LEU A 120 -21.56 -16.25 -2.97
C LEU A 120 -20.85 -15.18 -3.80
N GLU A 121 -20.53 -14.06 -3.16
CA GLU A 121 -19.86 -12.92 -3.79
C GLU A 121 -18.68 -12.48 -2.92
N ALA A 122 -17.56 -12.22 -3.58
CA ALA A 122 -16.38 -11.61 -2.98
C ALA A 122 -15.89 -10.51 -3.93
N TRP A 123 -15.33 -9.44 -3.39
CA TRP A 123 -14.72 -8.39 -4.19
C TRP A 123 -13.21 -8.52 -4.14
N VAL A 124 -12.56 -8.29 -5.27
CA VAL A 124 -11.12 -8.31 -5.42
C VAL A 124 -10.66 -6.93 -5.83
N GLU A 125 -9.70 -6.40 -5.09
CA GLU A 125 -9.01 -5.16 -5.40
C GLU A 125 -7.52 -5.43 -5.57
N VAL A 126 -6.96 -5.00 -6.70
CA VAL A 126 -5.53 -5.11 -6.97
C VAL A 126 -4.92 -3.71 -6.91
N LEU A 127 -3.95 -3.55 -6.01
CA LEU A 127 -3.27 -2.30 -5.74
C LEU A 127 -1.80 -2.40 -6.13
N PRO A 128 -1.21 -1.37 -6.75
CA PRO A 128 0.23 -1.34 -6.95
C PRO A 128 0.93 -1.03 -5.63
N VAL A 129 2.08 -1.68 -5.38
CA VAL A 129 2.93 -1.30 -4.25
C VAL A 129 3.46 0.13 -4.48
N ALA A 130 3.32 0.98 -3.46
CA ALA A 130 3.86 2.34 -3.50
C ALA A 130 5.40 2.30 -3.48
N VAL A 131 6.02 3.04 -4.39
CA VAL A 131 7.48 3.20 -4.48
C VAL A 131 7.91 4.54 -3.88
N SER A 132 9.20 4.67 -3.54
CA SER A 132 9.75 5.88 -2.91
C SER A 132 9.49 7.17 -3.68
N TYR A 133 9.28 7.09 -4.99
CA TYR A 133 9.05 8.24 -5.85
C TYR A 133 7.60 8.76 -5.83
N ASP A 134 6.63 8.03 -5.29
CA ASP A 134 5.21 8.41 -5.32
C ASP A 134 4.87 9.59 -4.37
N PHE A 135 5.87 10.17 -3.67
CA PHE A 135 5.73 11.30 -2.73
C PHE A 135 4.65 11.13 -1.65
N ILE A 136 4.31 9.88 -1.30
CA ILE A 136 3.41 9.59 -0.18
C ILE A 136 4.23 9.63 1.11
N HIS A 137 4.39 10.83 1.66
CA HIS A 137 4.97 11.01 2.97
C HIS A 137 3.88 10.78 4.03
N VAL A 138 3.99 9.68 4.77
CA VAL A 138 3.12 9.40 5.91
C VAL A 138 3.91 9.69 7.17
N PRO A 139 3.70 10.85 7.82
CA PRO A 139 4.43 11.16 9.04
C PRO A 139 3.88 10.31 10.20
N ASP A 140 4.75 9.94 11.14
CA ASP A 140 4.42 8.97 12.21
C ASP A 140 3.36 9.49 13.20
N ASP A 141 3.18 10.82 13.29
CA ASP A 141 2.18 11.49 14.12
C ASP A 141 0.75 11.35 13.57
N GLU A 142 0.60 11.13 12.26
CA GLU A 142 -0.69 10.91 11.61
C GLU A 142 -1.15 9.45 11.62
N VAL A 143 -0.32 8.55 12.15
CA VAL A 143 -0.59 7.10 12.17
C VAL A 143 -0.75 6.61 13.59
N ARG A 144 -1.94 6.09 13.90
CA ARG A 144 -2.17 5.34 15.12
C ARG A 144 -1.77 3.89 14.92
N ALA A 145 -0.76 3.44 15.66
CA ALA A 145 -0.32 2.05 15.69
C ALA A 145 -0.90 1.32 16.90
N GLU A 146 -1.47 0.14 16.67
CA GLU A 146 -2.04 -0.72 17.71
C GLU A 146 -1.55 -2.16 17.54
N ASP A 147 -1.06 -2.76 18.62
CA ASP A 147 -0.44 -4.09 18.62
C ASP A 147 -1.32 -5.11 19.36
N PHE A 148 -1.77 -6.13 18.64
CA PHE A 148 -2.65 -7.16 19.18
C PHE A 148 -1.88 -8.44 19.51
N PRO A 149 -2.19 -9.06 20.67
CA PRO A 149 -1.66 -10.38 20.96
C PRO A 149 -2.28 -11.40 20.01
N GLN A 150 -1.44 -12.19 19.36
CA GLN A 150 -1.92 -13.29 18.54
C GLN A 150 -2.06 -14.56 19.37
N THR A 151 -2.96 -15.44 18.93
CA THR A 151 -3.22 -16.73 19.58
C THR A 151 -3.09 -17.82 18.52
N TRP A 152 -2.35 -18.88 18.84
CA TRP A 152 -2.34 -20.09 18.03
C TRP A 152 -3.73 -20.73 18.01
N GLY A 153 -4.04 -21.51 16.97
CA GLY A 153 -5.34 -22.20 16.85
C GLY A 153 -5.71 -23.11 18.03
N CYS A 154 -4.76 -23.46 18.90
CA CYS A 154 -4.99 -24.23 20.13
C CYS A 154 -5.29 -23.35 21.38
N GLY A 155 -5.49 -22.04 21.22
CA GLY A 155 -5.73 -21.12 22.34
C GLY A 155 -4.47 -20.67 23.09
N ALA A 156 -3.29 -21.17 22.70
CA ALA A 156 -2.02 -20.73 23.27
C ALA A 156 -1.63 -19.35 22.72
N ARG A 157 -1.26 -18.41 23.60
CA ARG A 157 -0.79 -17.08 23.22
C ARG A 157 0.56 -17.16 22.51
N LEU A 158 0.72 -16.41 21.42
CA LEU A 158 2.01 -16.22 20.75
C LEU A 158 2.96 -15.35 21.61
N PRO A 159 4.29 -15.50 21.46
CA PRO A 159 5.24 -14.63 22.14
C PRO A 159 5.03 -13.15 21.80
N ASP A 160 5.36 -12.25 22.73
CA ASP A 160 5.15 -10.80 22.55
C ASP A 160 5.98 -10.17 21.43
N TRP A 161 6.98 -10.87 20.88
CA TRP A 161 7.75 -10.37 19.73
C TRP A 161 7.02 -10.56 18.40
N ASP A 162 6.00 -11.43 18.31
CA ASP A 162 5.19 -11.68 17.11
C ASP A 162 3.73 -11.25 17.33
N ARG A 163 3.53 -9.93 17.41
CA ARG A 163 2.21 -9.32 17.58
C ARG A 163 1.73 -8.80 16.23
N SER A 164 0.43 -8.93 15.99
CA SER A 164 -0.19 -8.35 14.80
C SER A 164 -0.36 -6.85 14.98
N VAL A 165 -0.22 -6.10 13.89
CA VAL A 165 -0.17 -4.64 13.92
C VAL A 165 -1.29 -4.09 13.06
N ARG A 166 -2.07 -3.17 13.64
CA ARG A 166 -3.03 -2.33 12.93
C ARG A 166 -2.51 -0.90 12.87
N LEU A 167 -2.47 -0.35 11.66
CA LEU A 167 -2.16 1.05 11.43
C LEU A 167 -3.41 1.76 10.94
N THR A 168 -3.77 2.87 11.58
CA THR A 168 -4.87 3.73 11.16
C THR A 168 -4.32 5.10 10.80
N HIS A 169 -4.55 5.55 9.58
CA HIS A 169 -4.25 6.91 9.17
C HIS A 169 -5.36 7.84 9.66
N LEU A 170 -5.04 8.74 10.58
CA LEU A 170 -6.03 9.58 11.27
C LEU A 170 -6.78 10.53 10.31
N PRO A 171 -6.12 11.19 9.32
CA PRO A 171 -6.80 12.10 8.41
C PRO A 171 -7.79 11.43 7.46
N THR A 172 -7.44 10.26 6.92
CA THR A 172 -8.27 9.56 5.90
C THR A 172 -9.15 8.47 6.51
N GLY A 173 -8.89 8.06 7.75
CA GLY A 173 -9.57 6.93 8.39
C GLY A 173 -9.22 5.56 7.79
N LEU A 174 -8.26 5.48 6.87
CA LEU A 174 -7.84 4.22 6.25
C LEU A 174 -7.12 3.34 7.27
N VAL A 175 -7.42 2.04 7.21
CA VAL A 175 -6.87 1.04 8.13
C VAL A 175 -6.10 -0.01 7.34
N ALA A 176 -4.87 -0.28 7.76
CA ALA A 176 -4.06 -1.37 7.27
C ALA A 176 -3.76 -2.34 8.40
N PHE A 177 -3.84 -3.64 8.13
CA PHE A 177 -3.59 -4.70 9.10
C PHE A 177 -2.58 -5.69 8.52
N CYS A 178 -1.63 -6.12 9.34
CA CYS A 178 -0.65 -7.12 8.96
C CYS A 178 -0.31 -8.05 10.14
N GLU A 179 -0.18 -9.33 9.82
CA GLU A 179 0.15 -10.40 10.73
C GLU A 179 1.04 -11.48 10.08
N GLY A 180 1.59 -12.36 10.91
CA GLY A 180 2.22 -13.60 10.44
C GLY A 180 3.59 -13.44 9.75
N GLN A 181 4.26 -12.29 9.88
CA GLN A 181 5.62 -12.10 9.34
C GLN A 181 6.74 -12.57 10.28
N GLY A 182 6.39 -13.10 11.46
CA GLY A 182 7.34 -13.60 12.46
C GLY A 182 8.05 -12.51 13.25
N SER A 183 7.63 -11.25 13.16
CA SER A 183 8.04 -10.21 14.11
C SER A 183 7.14 -8.98 14.01
N THR A 184 6.93 -8.32 15.14
CA THR A 184 6.11 -7.11 15.26
C THR A 184 6.64 -5.97 14.38
N ARG A 185 7.97 -5.80 14.30
CA ARG A 185 8.59 -4.80 13.41
C ARG A 185 8.27 -5.08 11.94
N ARG A 186 8.40 -6.33 11.50
CA ARG A 186 8.11 -6.71 10.12
C ARG A 186 6.62 -6.62 9.79
N ASN A 187 5.75 -6.93 10.75
CA ASN A 187 4.31 -6.71 10.64
C ASN A 187 4.00 -5.20 10.48
N ARG A 188 4.67 -4.32 11.25
CA ARG A 188 4.54 -2.87 11.11
C ARG A 188 4.99 -2.36 9.74
N ASP A 189 6.13 -2.84 9.23
CA ASP A 189 6.65 -2.49 7.91
C ASP A 189 5.72 -2.97 6.77
N GLY A 190 5.14 -4.16 6.92
CA GLY A 190 4.14 -4.70 5.99
C GLY A 190 2.83 -3.90 6.02
N ALA A 191 2.32 -3.58 7.21
CA ALA A 191 1.14 -2.74 7.37
C ALA A 191 1.34 -1.34 6.80
N MET A 192 2.53 -0.75 6.97
CA MET A 192 2.86 0.55 6.40
C MET A 192 2.91 0.51 4.87
N THR A 193 3.45 -0.58 4.31
CA THR A 193 3.46 -0.82 2.86
C THR A 193 2.03 -0.89 2.30
N LEU A 194 1.14 -1.61 2.99
CA LEU A 194 -0.28 -1.69 2.66
C LEU A 194 -0.97 -0.32 2.78
N LEU A 195 -0.71 0.42 3.86
CA LEU A 195 -1.30 1.74 4.09
C LEU A 195 -0.92 2.73 2.99
N ARG A 196 0.34 2.74 2.57
CA ARG A 196 0.80 3.58 1.45
C ARG A 196 0.12 3.23 0.14
N ALA A 197 -0.09 1.95 -0.15
CA ALA A 197 -0.83 1.52 -1.35
C ALA A 197 -2.30 1.96 -1.31
N LEU A 198 -2.94 1.88 -0.14
CA LEU A 198 -4.31 2.39 0.06
C LEU A 198 -4.40 3.90 -0.09
N LEU A 199 -3.42 4.65 0.44
CA LEU A 199 -3.33 6.11 0.29
C LEU A 199 -3.10 6.51 -1.18
N LEU A 200 -2.26 5.79 -1.90
CA LEU A 200 -2.05 5.99 -3.34
C LEU A 200 -3.37 5.86 -4.10
N ARG A 201 -4.11 4.78 -3.84
CA ARG A 201 -5.43 4.56 -4.43
C ARG A 201 -6.41 5.65 -4.03
N HIS A 202 -6.44 6.05 -2.76
CA HIS A 202 -7.31 7.13 -2.30
C HIS A 202 -7.05 8.46 -3.02
N ARG A 203 -5.77 8.83 -3.19
CA ARG A 203 -5.37 10.02 -3.94
C ARG A 203 -5.83 9.95 -5.41
N GLN A 204 -5.68 8.79 -6.04
CA GLN A 204 -6.13 8.57 -7.42
C GLN A 204 -7.65 8.67 -7.57
N THR A 205 -8.41 8.16 -6.60
CA THR A 205 -9.88 8.19 -6.64
C THR A 205 -10.46 9.56 -6.36
N THR A 206 -9.87 10.32 -5.42
CA THR A 206 -10.40 11.62 -5.01
C THR A 206 -9.99 12.73 -6.00
N GLY A 207 -8.91 12.54 -6.77
CA GLY A 207 -8.44 13.51 -7.76
C GLY A 207 -7.99 14.84 -7.14
N ASP A 208 -7.66 14.84 -5.84
CA ASP A 208 -7.59 16.05 -5.04
C ASP A 208 -6.16 16.63 -5.00
N PRO A 209 -5.93 17.88 -5.42
CA PRO A 209 -4.65 18.58 -5.34
C PRO A 209 -4.31 19.11 -3.92
N SER A 210 -5.09 18.74 -2.90
CA SER A 210 -5.08 19.37 -1.57
C SER A 210 -3.78 19.20 -0.77
N ASP A 211 -2.93 18.23 -1.11
CA ASP A 211 -1.62 18.03 -0.47
C ASP A 211 -0.50 18.95 -1.00
N GLU A 212 -0.66 19.63 -2.15
CA GLU A 212 0.35 20.60 -2.62
C GLU A 212 0.53 21.75 -1.62
N SER A 213 -0.55 22.17 -0.97
CA SER A 213 -0.53 23.25 0.02
C SER A 213 0.14 22.89 1.35
N ARG A 214 0.34 21.59 1.64
CA ARG A 214 0.98 21.12 2.90
C ARG A 214 2.47 20.82 2.74
N ALA A 215 2.92 20.49 1.52
CA ALA A 215 4.34 20.29 1.23
C ALA A 215 5.13 21.61 1.14
N GLU A 216 4.45 22.76 0.99
CA GLU A 216 5.04 24.09 0.91
C GLU A 216 5.19 24.83 2.26
N ALA A 217 4.97 24.19 3.42
CA ALA A 217 5.25 24.85 4.70
C ALA A 217 6.77 24.79 4.99
N PRO A 218 7.54 25.89 4.85
CA PRO A 218 8.92 25.90 5.29
C PRO A 218 8.97 25.67 6.79
N HIS A 219 9.91 24.82 7.20
CA HIS A 219 10.35 24.67 8.58
C HIS A 219 10.64 26.06 9.15
N ALA A 220 9.74 26.57 9.99
CA ALA A 220 9.98 27.78 10.74
C ALA A 220 11.02 27.44 11.80
N ASP A 221 12.29 27.72 11.50
CA ASP A 221 13.38 27.77 12.48
C ASP A 221 12.98 28.74 13.58
N GLY A 222 12.62 28.17 14.73
CA GLY A 222 12.40 28.89 15.97
C GLY A 222 13.73 29.35 16.56
N ALA A 223 14.34 30.36 15.94
CA ALA A 223 15.40 31.14 16.57
C ALA A 223 14.77 32.23 17.44
N HIS A 224 14.58 31.97 18.73
CA HIS A 224 14.39 33.01 19.73
C HIS A 224 15.20 32.72 21.01
N SER A 225 16.28 33.49 21.13
CA SER A 225 16.88 34.16 22.30
C SER A 225 16.99 33.44 23.64
#